data_AF-A0A817LVB5-F1
#
_entry.id   AF-A0A817LVB5-F1
#
_cell.length_a   1.000
_cell.length_b   1.000
_cell.length_c   1.000
_cell.angle_alpha   90.00
_cell.angle_beta   90.00
_cell.angle_gamma   90.00
#
_symmetry.space_group_name_H-M   'P 1'
#
loop_
_entity.id
_entity.type
_entity.pdbx_description
1 polymer ?
#
loop_
_entity_poly.entity_id
_entity_poly.type
_entity_poly.pdbx_seq_one_letter_code
_entity_poly.pdbx_strand_id
1 'polypeptide(L)'
;MNGNWYSWSTGSTPNDYVLAWHHTYDILLNKGIDATRLQWVWSVNRKDYGQYTAEEYWVGENYTHWLGINGFNGGSSANWSKWEWPNEILDNMMGRLHKLSSTKPMSLNAYATVGVRTGNTTDVQSKNEWLRQMCDYINNNNIKMASYNNVDGPNQDNMIFGGTHGDVIWNNFKAYSAYRNCLQSNDWIEPNITNPRLITDEQFAVKNGMIRDMYPQLSLATEIFLCAAVSTATVERDFSTRNRILTDLRYRVTTEHLEQLMRISIEEPSDLDNDLKDLIIDC
;
A
#
# COMPACT_ATOMS: atom_id res chain seq x y z
N MET A 1 2.88 6.54 11.22
CA MET A 1 3.74 7.42 12.05
C MET A 1 3.06 7.83 13.35
N ASN A 2 1.84 8.35 13.36
CA ASN A 2 1.14 8.80 14.57
C ASN A 2 0.57 7.67 15.47
N GLY A 3 1.11 6.45 15.35
CA GLY A 3 0.80 5.31 16.20
C GLY A 3 1.93 5.02 17.20
N ASN A 4 1.82 3.95 17.98
CA ASN A 4 2.89 3.53 18.90
C ASN A 4 3.33 2.05 18.71
N TRP A 5 2.89 1.40 17.64
CA TRP A 5 3.09 -0.03 17.38
C TRP A 5 4.15 -0.35 16.33
N TYR A 6 4.73 0.66 15.67
CA TYR A 6 5.81 0.46 14.69
C TYR A 6 7.10 1.13 15.16
N SER A 7 8.24 0.51 14.84
CA SER A 7 9.57 0.98 15.26
C SER A 7 9.89 2.37 14.76
N TRP A 8 9.44 2.74 13.56
CA TRP A 8 9.60 4.10 13.04
C TRP A 8 8.69 5.13 13.73
N SER A 9 7.66 4.70 14.47
CA SER A 9 6.80 5.62 15.23
C SER A 9 7.32 5.90 16.64
N THR A 10 7.92 4.89 17.31
CA THR A 10 8.42 5.02 18.70
C THR A 10 9.93 5.19 18.80
N GLY A 11 10.68 4.85 17.75
CA GLY A 11 12.14 4.94 17.70
C GLY A 11 12.67 6.08 16.83
N SER A 12 11.83 7.04 16.44
CA SER A 12 12.24 8.20 15.64
C SER A 12 11.48 9.46 16.02
N THR A 13 12.08 10.63 15.80
CA THR A 13 11.39 11.92 15.91
C THR A 13 10.62 12.24 14.62
N PRO A 14 9.66 13.19 14.65
CA PRO A 14 8.99 13.61 13.43
C PRO A 14 9.96 14.15 12.37
N ASN A 15 11.02 14.84 12.78
CA ASN A 15 12.07 15.29 11.87
C ASN A 15 12.80 14.11 11.20
N ASP A 16 13.13 13.05 11.94
CA ASP A 16 13.77 11.86 11.37
C ASP A 16 12.86 11.17 10.34
N TYR A 17 11.56 11.07 10.63
CA TYR A 17 10.58 10.53 9.70
C TYR A 17 10.48 11.37 8.41
N VAL A 18 10.41 12.70 8.53
CA VAL A 18 10.34 13.60 7.37
C VAL A 18 11.61 13.50 6.52
N LEU A 19 12.79 13.49 7.14
CA LEU A 19 14.06 13.33 6.43
C LEU A 19 14.16 11.97 5.72
N ALA A 20 13.73 10.89 6.38
CA ALA A 20 13.73 9.55 5.77
C ALA A 20 12.77 9.46 4.58
N TRP A 21 11.60 10.10 4.68
CA TRP A 21 10.63 10.17 3.58
C TRP A 21 11.20 10.94 2.39
N HIS A 22 11.71 12.16 2.61
CA HIS A 22 12.31 12.99 1.56
C HIS A 22 13.46 12.27 0.89
N HIS A 23 14.36 11.66 1.67
CA HIS A 23 15.48 10.90 1.13
C HIS A 23 15.03 9.75 0.22
N THR A 24 14.01 9.00 0.63
CA THR A 24 13.48 7.89 -0.18
C THR A 24 12.80 8.40 -1.45
N TYR A 25 12.02 9.48 -1.34
CA TYR A 25 11.41 10.17 -2.47
C TYR A 25 12.44 10.60 -3.50
N ASP A 26 13.48 11.32 -3.05
CA ASP A 26 14.53 11.84 -3.90
C ASP A 26 15.34 10.73 -4.55
N ILE A 27 15.62 9.62 -3.86
CA ILE A 27 16.29 8.47 -4.47
C ILE A 27 15.48 7.92 -5.64
N LEU A 28 14.17 7.70 -5.47
CA LEU A 28 13.34 7.12 -6.51
C LEU A 28 13.15 8.10 -7.67
N LEU A 29 12.94 9.38 -7.37
CA LEU A 29 12.84 10.43 -8.38
C LEU A 29 14.14 10.56 -9.19
N ASN A 30 15.30 10.60 -8.53
CA ASN A 30 16.61 10.69 -9.20
C ASN A 30 16.97 9.44 -10.02
N LYS A 31 16.31 8.30 -9.75
CA LYS A 31 16.38 7.09 -10.56
C LYS A 31 15.39 7.08 -11.74
N GLY A 32 14.66 8.17 -11.96
CA GLY A 32 13.69 8.28 -13.05
C GLY A 32 12.34 7.60 -12.76
N ILE A 33 12.03 7.35 -11.49
CA ILE A 33 10.71 6.85 -11.07
C ILE A 33 9.89 8.07 -10.63
N ASP A 34 9.13 8.63 -11.58
CA ASP A 34 8.27 9.78 -11.35
C ASP A 34 6.83 9.38 -10.97
N ALA A 35 5.98 10.39 -10.82
CA ALA A 35 4.57 10.26 -10.45
C ALA A 35 3.71 9.44 -11.42
N THR A 36 4.17 9.19 -12.65
CA THR A 36 3.47 8.33 -13.63
C THR A 36 3.68 6.85 -13.34
N ARG A 37 4.71 6.50 -12.56
CA ARG A 37 5.06 5.12 -12.19
C ARG A 37 4.88 4.83 -10.71
N LEU A 38 5.03 5.84 -9.86
CA LEU A 38 4.93 5.70 -8.42
C LEU A 38 4.28 6.94 -7.81
N GLN A 39 3.25 6.72 -7.01
CA GLN A 39 2.66 7.78 -6.21
C GLN A 39 2.85 7.56 -4.72
N TRP A 40 2.91 8.66 -4.00
CA TRP A 40 3.28 8.70 -2.59
C TRP A 40 2.05 9.02 -1.75
N VAL A 41 1.65 8.08 -0.90
CA VAL A 41 0.49 8.22 -0.01
C VAL A 41 0.97 8.40 1.42
N TRP A 42 0.81 9.60 1.96
CA TRP A 42 1.14 9.88 3.35
C TRP A 42 -0.04 9.49 4.25
N SER A 43 0.08 8.35 4.93
CA SER A 43 -1.02 7.70 5.64
C SER A 43 -0.91 7.76 7.16
N VAL A 44 -1.92 8.35 7.81
CA VAL A 44 -2.05 8.44 9.27
C VAL A 44 -3.02 7.39 9.82
N ASN A 45 -2.90 7.04 11.09
CA ASN A 45 -3.99 6.41 11.83
C ASN A 45 -5.08 7.45 12.12
N ARG A 46 -6.35 7.03 12.21
CA ARG A 46 -7.49 7.87 12.58
C ARG A 46 -7.33 8.70 13.86
N LYS A 47 -6.46 8.26 14.78
CA LYS A 47 -6.20 8.91 16.07
C LYS A 47 -4.70 8.88 16.34
N ASP A 48 -4.22 9.87 17.08
CA ASP A 48 -2.84 9.88 17.55
C ASP A 48 -2.72 8.98 18.78
N TYR A 49 -1.88 7.95 18.69
CA TYR A 49 -1.54 7.07 19.80
C TYR A 49 -0.05 7.18 20.18
N GLY A 50 0.75 7.83 19.34
CA GLY A 50 2.15 8.13 19.59
C GLY A 50 2.34 9.39 20.43
N GLN A 51 3.61 9.79 20.59
CA GLN A 51 3.99 11.01 21.33
C GLN A 51 3.65 12.30 20.58
N TYR A 52 3.65 12.26 19.24
CA TYR A 52 3.51 13.41 18.36
C TYR A 52 2.23 13.32 17.55
N THR A 53 1.69 14.48 17.16
CA THR A 53 0.49 14.54 16.33
C THR A 53 0.81 14.18 14.87
N ALA A 54 -0.21 13.78 14.11
CA ALA A 54 -0.08 13.56 12.68
C ALA A 54 0.61 14.74 11.93
N GLU A 55 0.24 15.98 12.24
CA GLU A 55 0.75 17.19 11.58
C GLU A 55 2.27 17.38 11.78
N GLU A 56 2.82 16.95 12.92
CA GLU A 56 4.26 17.04 13.17
C GLU A 56 5.08 16.13 12.24
N TYR A 57 4.48 15.04 11.76
CA TYR A 57 5.07 14.14 10.78
C TYR A 57 4.82 14.54 9.32
N TRP A 58 4.23 15.72 9.07
CA TRP A 58 3.86 16.12 7.72
C TRP A 58 5.10 16.33 6.84
N VAL A 59 5.12 15.64 5.69
CA VAL A 59 6.27 15.62 4.77
C VAL A 59 6.19 16.71 3.71
N GLY A 60 5.13 17.51 3.69
CA GLY A 60 4.97 18.62 2.76
C GLY A 60 4.31 18.25 1.42
N GLU A 61 3.80 19.29 0.76
CA GLU A 61 3.01 19.21 -0.48
C GLU A 61 3.77 18.58 -1.66
N ASN A 62 5.06 18.87 -1.78
CA ASN A 62 5.87 18.43 -2.92
C ASN A 62 6.31 16.96 -2.82
N TYR A 63 6.20 16.37 -1.63
CA TYR A 63 6.60 14.99 -1.34
C TYR A 63 5.40 14.06 -1.14
N THR A 64 4.18 14.58 -1.35
CA THR A 64 2.93 13.86 -1.13
C THR A 64 2.06 13.93 -2.37
N HIS A 65 1.57 12.79 -2.82
CA HIS A 65 0.54 12.73 -3.88
C HIS A 65 -0.86 12.57 -3.29
N TRP A 66 -0.98 11.80 -2.20
CA TRP A 66 -2.25 11.48 -1.55
C TRP A 66 -2.16 11.60 -0.03
N LEU A 67 -3.27 12.02 0.57
CA LEU A 67 -3.48 11.92 2.01
C LEU A 67 -4.22 10.62 2.33
N GLY A 68 -3.77 9.92 3.36
CA GLY A 68 -4.25 8.59 3.70
C GLY A 68 -4.72 8.47 5.13
N ILE A 69 -5.80 7.74 5.38
CA ILE A 69 -6.25 7.37 6.73
C ILE A 69 -6.40 5.85 6.85
N ASN A 70 -5.92 5.31 7.98
CA ASN A 70 -6.25 3.98 8.45
C ASN A 70 -7.26 4.09 9.61
N GLY A 71 -8.42 3.44 9.47
CA GLY A 71 -9.53 3.56 10.42
C GLY A 71 -10.34 2.27 10.53
N PHE A 72 -10.48 1.75 11.75
CA PHE A 72 -11.15 0.47 12.01
C PHE A 72 -12.29 0.65 13.01
N ASN A 73 -13.43 0.01 12.74
CA ASN A 73 -14.48 -0.20 13.74
C ASN A 73 -14.21 -1.52 14.48
N GLY A 74 -13.75 -1.41 15.72
CA GLY A 74 -13.40 -2.56 16.55
C GLY A 74 -14.59 -3.21 17.27
N GLY A 75 -15.77 -2.57 17.30
CA GLY A 75 -16.95 -3.13 17.95
C GLY A 75 -16.68 -3.62 19.37
N SER A 76 -17.31 -4.73 19.76
CA SER A 76 -17.02 -5.46 21.00
C SER A 76 -15.93 -6.53 20.86
N SER A 77 -15.06 -6.47 19.84
CA SER A 77 -14.02 -7.50 19.64
C SER A 77 -12.89 -7.46 20.69
N ALA A 78 -12.73 -6.34 21.40
CA ALA A 78 -11.78 -6.19 22.50
C ALA A 78 -12.35 -5.29 23.61
N ASN A 79 -11.85 -5.47 24.84
CA ASN A 79 -12.31 -4.69 26.01
C ASN A 79 -12.02 -3.18 25.90
N TRP A 80 -11.08 -2.78 25.05
CA TRP A 80 -10.69 -1.39 24.81
C TRP A 80 -11.34 -0.80 23.55
N SER A 81 -12.12 -1.57 22.80
CA SER A 81 -12.84 -1.11 21.62
C SER A 81 -14.32 -0.91 21.90
N LYS A 82 -14.98 -0.14 21.03
CA LYS A 82 -16.43 -0.02 20.99
C LYS A 82 -16.90 0.07 19.54
N TRP A 83 -18.19 -0.13 19.32
CA TRP A 83 -18.79 0.16 18.03
C TRP A 83 -18.75 1.65 17.75
N GLU A 84 -18.24 2.02 16.58
CA GLU A 84 -18.17 3.40 16.10
C GLU A 84 -18.62 3.45 14.63
N TRP A 85 -19.44 4.42 14.28
CA TRP A 85 -19.88 4.70 12.90
C TRP A 85 -18.77 5.38 12.09
N PRO A 86 -18.81 5.34 10.75
CA PRO A 86 -17.76 5.91 9.89
C PRO A 86 -17.37 7.36 10.24
N ASN A 87 -18.35 8.23 10.48
CA ASN A 87 -18.12 9.64 10.83
C ASN A 87 -17.41 9.79 12.19
N GLU A 88 -17.78 8.96 13.18
CA GLU A 88 -17.13 8.95 14.50
C GLU A 88 -15.66 8.48 14.40
N ILE A 89 -15.35 7.66 13.40
CA ILE A 89 -14.01 7.14 13.14
C ILE A 89 -13.16 8.16 12.38
N LEU A 90 -13.71 8.83 11.37
CA LEU A 90 -12.93 9.50 10.33
C LEU A 90 -12.98 11.04 10.41
N ASP A 91 -14.08 11.65 10.86
CA ASP A 91 -14.31 13.10 10.70
C ASP A 91 -13.20 13.95 11.32
N ASN A 92 -12.74 13.56 12.52
CA ASN A 92 -11.70 14.31 13.22
C ASN A 92 -10.41 14.36 12.41
N MET A 93 -9.95 13.21 11.90
CA MET A 93 -8.70 13.14 11.15
C MET A 93 -8.86 13.70 9.74
N MET A 94 -9.98 13.44 9.06
CA MET A 94 -10.30 14.06 7.77
C MET A 94 -10.22 15.60 7.86
N GLY A 95 -10.84 16.19 8.88
CA GLY A 95 -10.79 17.65 9.07
C GLY A 95 -9.39 18.20 9.38
N ARG A 96 -8.52 17.40 10.00
CA ARG A 96 -7.11 17.76 10.24
C ARG A 96 -6.29 17.69 8.95
N LEU A 97 -6.48 16.62 8.18
CA LEU A 97 -5.82 16.42 6.89
C LEU A 97 -6.20 17.47 5.85
N HIS A 98 -7.47 17.87 5.79
CA HIS A 98 -7.92 18.97 4.93
C HIS A 98 -7.32 20.33 5.28
N LYS A 99 -6.91 20.55 6.54
CA LYS A 99 -6.18 21.75 6.96
C LYS A 99 -4.71 21.69 6.58
N LEU A 100 -4.10 20.49 6.54
CA LEU A 100 -2.73 20.31 6.06
C LEU A 100 -2.63 20.52 4.55
N SER A 101 -3.58 19.97 3.80
CA SER A 101 -3.72 20.20 2.37
C SER A 101 -5.18 20.20 1.94
N SER A 102 -5.58 21.27 1.25
CA SER A 102 -6.92 21.40 0.68
C SER A 102 -7.02 20.83 -0.75
N THR A 103 -5.91 20.45 -1.37
CA THR A 103 -5.86 20.07 -2.79
C THR A 103 -5.54 18.60 -3.01
N LYS A 104 -4.84 17.94 -2.08
CA LYS A 104 -4.47 16.53 -2.23
C LYS A 104 -5.69 15.62 -2.09
N PRO A 105 -5.85 14.62 -2.98
CA PRO A 105 -6.91 13.64 -2.86
C PRO A 105 -6.79 12.80 -1.59
N MET A 106 -7.95 12.43 -1.05
CA MET A 106 -8.08 11.61 0.16
C MET A 106 -8.19 10.13 -0.19
N SER A 107 -7.56 9.29 0.64
CA SER A 107 -7.65 7.84 0.56
C SER A 107 -7.85 7.20 1.93
N LEU A 108 -8.51 6.05 1.94
CA LEU A 108 -8.55 5.12 3.06
C LEU A 108 -7.67 3.93 2.71
N ASN A 109 -6.46 3.87 3.28
CA ASN A 109 -5.48 2.84 2.89
C ASN A 109 -5.71 1.51 3.62
N ALA A 110 -6.38 1.58 4.77
CA ALA A 110 -6.90 0.40 5.44
C ALA A 110 -8.12 0.79 6.28
N TYR A 111 -9.26 0.18 5.97
CA TYR A 111 -10.42 0.24 6.85
C TYR A 111 -11.13 -1.10 6.92
N ALA A 112 -11.76 -1.37 8.05
CA ALA A 112 -12.65 -2.51 8.20
C ALA A 112 -13.61 -2.28 9.36
N THR A 113 -14.66 -3.08 9.38
CA THR A 113 -15.55 -3.21 10.52
C THR A 113 -15.66 -4.66 10.93
N VAL A 114 -15.59 -4.91 12.24
CA VAL A 114 -15.97 -6.21 12.78
C VAL A 114 -17.48 -6.44 12.66
N GLY A 115 -17.91 -7.69 12.71
CA GLY A 115 -19.32 -8.07 12.83
C GLY A 115 -19.88 -7.98 14.25
N VAL A 116 -19.04 -7.89 15.28
CA VAL A 116 -19.46 -7.98 16.69
C VAL A 116 -19.84 -6.61 17.27
N ARG A 117 -21.13 -6.24 17.21
CA ARG A 117 -21.60 -4.95 17.74
C ARG A 117 -21.77 -4.94 19.26
N THR A 118 -22.35 -6.00 19.82
CA THR A 118 -22.55 -6.19 21.27
C THR A 118 -22.23 -7.64 21.63
N GLY A 119 -21.43 -7.83 22.68
CA GLY A 119 -20.97 -9.18 23.07
C GLY A 119 -20.13 -9.87 21.99
N ASN A 120 -20.00 -11.19 22.08
CA ASN A 120 -19.10 -11.99 21.23
C ASN A 120 -19.82 -12.72 20.09
N THR A 121 -20.91 -12.16 19.56
CA THR A 121 -21.67 -12.75 18.44
C THR A 121 -21.71 -11.80 17.25
N THR A 122 -21.46 -12.33 16.05
CA THR A 122 -21.55 -11.55 14.81
C THR A 122 -22.99 -11.12 14.55
N ASP A 123 -23.18 -9.81 14.42
CA ASP A 123 -24.40 -9.14 13.99
C ASP A 123 -24.26 -8.73 12.51
N VAL A 124 -24.77 -9.59 11.64
CA VAL A 124 -24.74 -9.39 10.18
C VAL A 124 -25.48 -8.11 9.78
N GLN A 125 -26.59 -7.77 10.43
CA GLN A 125 -27.39 -6.60 10.08
C GLN A 125 -26.65 -5.31 10.39
N SER A 126 -26.06 -5.22 11.59
CA SER A 126 -25.29 -4.04 11.99
C SER A 126 -24.06 -3.81 11.13
N LYS A 127 -23.32 -4.89 10.78
CA LYS A 127 -22.19 -4.77 9.86
C LYS A 127 -22.63 -4.37 8.46
N ASN A 128 -23.74 -4.93 7.95
CA ASN A 128 -24.27 -4.53 6.65
C ASN A 128 -24.68 -3.04 6.63
N GLU A 129 -25.32 -2.57 7.69
CA GLU A 129 -25.68 -1.15 7.86
C GLU A 129 -24.45 -0.24 7.96
N TRP A 130 -23.41 -0.67 8.68
CA TRP A 130 -22.15 0.07 8.74
C TRP A 130 -21.49 0.18 7.37
N LEU A 131 -21.46 -0.90 6.59
CA LEU A 131 -20.91 -0.91 5.23
C LEU A 131 -21.68 0.01 4.29
N ARG A 132 -23.01 0.08 4.43
CA ARG A 132 -23.85 1.02 3.68
C ARG A 132 -23.47 2.46 4.02
N GLN A 133 -23.41 2.81 5.30
CA GLN A 133 -23.01 4.16 5.73
C GLN A 133 -21.57 4.50 5.34
N MET A 134 -20.68 3.52 5.32
CA MET A 134 -19.30 3.70 4.88
C MET A 134 -19.22 4.01 3.38
N CYS A 135 -20.04 3.35 2.55
CA CYS A 135 -20.16 3.66 1.13
C CYS A 135 -20.65 5.10 0.93
N ASP A 136 -21.72 5.48 1.62
CA ASP A 136 -22.25 6.86 1.60
C ASP A 136 -21.17 7.86 2.05
N TYR A 137 -20.38 7.53 3.08
CA TYR A 137 -19.30 8.37 3.60
C TYR A 137 -18.19 8.60 2.57
N ILE A 138 -17.75 7.53 1.89
CA ILE A 138 -16.72 7.58 0.85
C ILE A 138 -17.16 8.52 -0.28
N ASN A 139 -18.39 8.34 -0.76
CA ASN A 139 -18.95 9.14 -1.84
C ASN A 139 -19.13 10.61 -1.43
N ASN A 140 -19.76 10.87 -0.28
CA ASN A 140 -20.06 12.23 0.18
C ASN A 140 -18.82 13.06 0.52
N ASN A 141 -17.72 12.39 0.90
CA ASN A 141 -16.45 13.05 1.23
C ASN A 141 -15.44 13.00 0.08
N ASN A 142 -15.86 12.58 -1.12
CA ASN A 142 -15.02 12.54 -2.32
C ASN A 142 -13.70 11.78 -2.12
N ILE A 143 -13.74 10.70 -1.33
CA ILE A 143 -12.59 9.83 -1.09
C ILE A 143 -12.30 9.05 -2.38
N LYS A 144 -11.09 9.19 -2.89
CA LYS A 144 -10.72 8.73 -4.24
C LYS A 144 -10.15 7.31 -4.28
N MET A 145 -9.79 6.76 -3.12
CA MET A 145 -9.33 5.39 -2.99
C MET A 145 -9.74 4.83 -1.63
N ALA A 146 -10.32 3.63 -1.61
CA ALA A 146 -10.72 2.96 -0.39
C ALA A 146 -10.31 1.48 -0.43
N SER A 147 -9.36 1.11 0.43
CA SER A 147 -8.82 -0.24 0.53
C SER A 147 -9.35 -0.92 1.79
N TYR A 148 -10.26 -1.87 1.60
CA TYR A 148 -10.86 -2.64 2.69
C TYR A 148 -9.91 -3.74 3.17
N ASN A 149 -9.72 -3.88 4.48
CA ASN A 149 -8.95 -4.98 5.07
C ASN A 149 -9.83 -6.23 5.21
N ASN A 150 -9.92 -7.02 4.14
CA ASN A 150 -10.75 -8.24 4.06
C ASN A 150 -10.06 -9.47 4.68
N VAL A 151 -9.67 -9.37 5.95
CA VAL A 151 -8.98 -10.45 6.66
C VAL A 151 -9.58 -10.62 8.05
N ASP A 152 -10.07 -11.82 8.33
CA ASP A 152 -10.53 -12.19 9.66
C ASP A 152 -9.35 -12.38 10.61
N GLY A 153 -9.47 -11.80 11.80
CA GLY A 153 -8.53 -12.00 12.90
C GLY A 153 -9.14 -12.89 13.99
N PRO A 154 -8.35 -13.28 15.00
CA PRO A 154 -8.88 -13.98 16.17
C PRO A 154 -9.92 -13.10 16.86
N ASN A 155 -11.20 -13.49 16.78
CA ASN A 155 -12.37 -12.73 17.26
C ASN A 155 -12.73 -11.47 16.45
N GLN A 156 -12.21 -11.33 15.24
CA GLN A 156 -12.55 -10.23 14.32
C GLN A 156 -13.16 -10.79 13.04
N ASP A 157 -14.47 -10.65 12.90
CA ASP A 157 -15.20 -10.91 11.65
C ASP A 157 -15.10 -9.66 10.76
N ASN A 158 -13.98 -9.45 10.09
CA ASN A 158 -13.77 -8.30 9.20
C ASN A 158 -14.14 -8.62 7.76
N MET A 159 -14.04 -9.88 7.32
CA MET A 159 -14.28 -10.25 5.92
C MET A 159 -15.69 -9.85 5.47
N ILE A 160 -15.77 -9.16 4.34
CA ILE A 160 -17.00 -8.70 3.69
C ILE A 160 -17.35 -9.53 2.44
N PHE A 161 -16.40 -10.33 1.97
CA PHE A 161 -16.60 -11.39 0.99
C PHE A 161 -15.70 -12.59 1.33
N GLY A 162 -16.21 -13.81 1.08
CA GLY A 162 -15.46 -15.05 1.28
C GLY A 162 -15.31 -15.50 2.74
N GLY A 163 -15.88 -14.75 3.68
CA GLY A 163 -15.88 -15.09 5.11
C GLY A 163 -17.01 -16.03 5.52
N THR A 164 -17.11 -16.28 6.84
CA THR A 164 -18.14 -17.17 7.41
C THR A 164 -19.54 -16.55 7.38
N HIS A 165 -19.63 -15.22 7.43
CA HIS A 165 -20.87 -14.45 7.55
C HIS A 165 -21.16 -13.60 6.30
N GLY A 166 -22.42 -13.17 6.19
CA GLY A 166 -22.95 -12.41 5.06
C GLY A 166 -24.46 -12.63 4.94
N ASP A 167 -25.15 -11.72 4.25
CA ASP A 167 -26.60 -11.78 3.99
C ASP A 167 -26.92 -12.13 2.53
N VAL A 168 -25.92 -12.24 1.66
CA VAL A 168 -26.07 -12.63 0.26
C VAL A 168 -24.97 -13.59 -0.19
N ILE A 169 -25.24 -14.31 -1.28
CA ILE A 169 -24.22 -15.00 -2.07
C ILE A 169 -23.87 -14.15 -3.28
N TRP A 170 -22.59 -13.88 -3.50
CA TRP A 170 -22.07 -13.14 -4.65
C TRP A 170 -20.81 -13.84 -5.17
N ASN A 171 -20.79 -14.18 -6.46
CA ASN A 171 -19.70 -14.93 -7.10
C ASN A 171 -19.33 -16.23 -6.35
N ASN A 172 -20.33 -16.97 -5.87
CA ASN A 172 -20.18 -18.19 -5.04
C ASN A 172 -19.58 -17.98 -3.64
N PHE A 173 -19.40 -16.75 -3.20
CA PHE A 173 -18.94 -16.43 -1.86
C PHE A 173 -20.07 -15.81 -1.03
N LYS A 174 -20.08 -16.06 0.29
CA LYS A 174 -20.85 -15.24 1.21
C LYS A 174 -20.30 -13.81 1.17
N ALA A 175 -21.20 -12.84 1.12
CA ALA A 175 -20.86 -11.44 1.10
C ALA A 175 -21.93 -10.60 1.82
N TYR A 176 -21.62 -9.33 2.00
CA TYR A 176 -22.56 -8.32 2.52
C TYR A 176 -23.21 -7.56 1.36
N SER A 177 -24.54 -7.50 1.34
CA SER A 177 -25.31 -6.88 0.26
C SER A 177 -25.00 -5.39 0.11
N ALA A 178 -24.73 -4.68 1.21
CA ALA A 178 -24.33 -3.28 1.16
C ALA A 178 -22.98 -3.11 0.45
N TYR A 179 -22.01 -3.98 0.69
CA TYR A 179 -20.73 -3.96 -0.01
C TYR A 179 -20.90 -4.25 -1.51
N ARG A 180 -21.66 -5.31 -1.86
CA ARG A 180 -21.95 -5.63 -3.26
C ARG A 180 -22.62 -4.46 -3.97
N ASN A 181 -23.68 -3.89 -3.37
CA ASN A 181 -24.43 -2.80 -3.97
C ASN A 181 -23.57 -1.53 -4.09
N CYS A 182 -22.67 -1.28 -3.13
CA CYS A 182 -21.71 -0.17 -3.19
C CYS A 182 -20.83 -0.27 -4.43
N LEU A 183 -20.21 -1.44 -4.66
CA LEU A 183 -19.32 -1.65 -5.82
C LEU A 183 -20.05 -1.67 -7.17
N GLN A 184 -21.36 -1.93 -7.18
CA GLN A 184 -22.16 -1.90 -8.40
C GLN A 184 -22.67 -0.50 -8.76
N SER A 185 -22.32 0.54 -7.98
CA SER A 185 -22.59 1.92 -8.37
C SER A 185 -21.61 2.38 -9.45
N ASN A 186 -21.98 3.41 -10.21
CA ASN A 186 -21.09 4.01 -11.22
C ASN A 186 -19.98 4.88 -10.60
N ASP A 187 -19.85 4.90 -9.27
CA ASP A 187 -18.88 5.73 -8.56
C ASP A 187 -17.50 5.04 -8.46
N TRP A 188 -17.44 3.73 -8.75
CA TRP A 188 -16.24 2.92 -8.60
C TRP A 188 -15.56 2.65 -9.92
N ILE A 189 -14.23 2.67 -9.87
CA ILE A 189 -13.38 2.29 -11.00
C ILE A 189 -13.36 0.77 -11.08
N GLU A 190 -13.86 0.22 -12.18
CA GLU A 190 -13.78 -1.20 -12.47
C GLU A 190 -12.33 -1.65 -12.70
N PRO A 191 -11.98 -2.90 -12.35
CA PRO A 191 -10.66 -3.45 -12.64
C PRO A 191 -10.35 -3.43 -14.14
N ASN A 192 -9.23 -2.82 -14.53
CA ASN A 192 -8.73 -2.90 -15.89
C ASN A 192 -7.85 -4.15 -16.07
N ILE A 193 -8.48 -5.26 -16.49
CA ILE A 193 -7.78 -6.55 -16.70
C ILE A 193 -6.77 -6.53 -17.86
N THR A 194 -6.87 -5.54 -18.76
CA THR A 194 -5.93 -5.39 -19.88
C THR A 194 -4.69 -4.59 -19.51
N ASN A 195 -4.72 -3.90 -18.37
CA ASN A 195 -3.58 -3.17 -17.84
C ASN A 195 -3.57 -3.25 -16.29
N PRO A 196 -3.26 -4.43 -15.72
CA PRO A 196 -3.38 -4.67 -14.28
C PRO A 196 -2.39 -3.86 -13.43
N ARG A 197 -1.45 -3.14 -14.06
CA ARG A 197 -0.38 -2.38 -13.39
C ARG A 197 -0.69 -0.88 -13.30
N LEU A 198 -1.72 -0.40 -14.00
CA LEU A 198 -1.99 1.04 -14.14
C LEU A 198 -3.48 1.29 -13.92
N ILE A 199 -3.80 1.88 -12.78
CA ILE A 199 -4.93 2.81 -12.67
C ILE A 199 -4.56 3.94 -13.66
N THR A 200 -5.33 4.05 -14.75
CA THR A 200 -4.94 4.75 -15.99
C THR A 200 -4.66 6.25 -15.80
N ASP A 201 -4.03 6.88 -16.80
CA ASP A 201 -3.74 8.31 -16.81
C ASP A 201 -4.99 9.21 -16.71
N GLU A 202 -6.18 8.71 -17.08
CA GLU A 202 -7.48 9.38 -16.86
C GLU A 202 -7.88 9.43 -15.37
N GLN A 203 -7.32 8.54 -14.55
CA GLN A 203 -7.55 8.41 -13.12
C GLN A 203 -6.47 9.09 -12.27
N PHE A 204 -5.37 9.55 -12.86
CA PHE A 204 -4.29 10.28 -12.17
C PHE A 204 -3.86 11.62 -12.79
N ALA A 205 -4.34 11.99 -13.98
CA ALA A 205 -4.05 13.25 -14.70
C ALA A 205 -2.55 13.49 -15.10
N VAL A 206 -2.21 13.04 -16.33
CA VAL A 206 -1.43 13.70 -17.43
C VAL A 206 -0.19 14.57 -17.05
N LYS A 207 1.06 14.33 -17.53
CA LYS A 207 1.49 14.33 -18.96
C LYS A 207 2.91 13.75 -19.26
N ASN A 208 3.00 13.06 -20.40
CA ASN A 208 4.12 12.83 -21.37
C ASN A 208 5.34 11.94 -21.06
N GLY A 209 5.30 10.69 -21.57
CA GLY A 209 5.89 10.33 -22.89
C GLY A 209 7.39 9.98 -23.00
N MET A 210 7.65 8.79 -23.56
CA MET A 210 8.91 8.32 -24.20
C MET A 210 10.11 7.95 -23.32
N ILE A 211 10.06 6.83 -22.59
CA ILE A 211 11.31 6.11 -22.19
C ILE A 211 11.11 4.58 -22.25
N ARG A 212 9.90 4.08 -21.98
CA ARG A 212 9.67 2.64 -21.83
C ARG A 212 9.88 1.83 -23.12
N ASP A 213 9.68 2.45 -24.27
CA ASP A 213 9.90 1.81 -25.57
C ASP A 213 11.38 1.81 -25.99
N MET A 214 12.24 2.57 -25.30
CA MET A 214 13.65 2.74 -25.70
C MET A 214 14.61 1.78 -25.00
N TYR A 215 14.32 1.33 -23.76
CA TYR A 215 15.28 0.54 -22.98
C TYR A 215 14.63 -0.60 -22.16
N PRO A 216 14.00 -1.60 -22.81
CA PRO A 216 13.37 -2.73 -22.13
C PRO A 216 14.33 -3.56 -21.27
N GLN A 217 15.62 -3.62 -21.64
CA GLN A 217 16.63 -4.42 -20.96
C GLN A 217 17.10 -3.81 -19.62
N LEU A 218 17.03 -2.49 -19.46
CA LEU A 218 17.37 -1.82 -18.19
C LEU A 218 16.34 -2.13 -17.09
N SER A 219 15.09 -2.37 -17.48
CA SER A 219 14.01 -2.73 -16.53
C SER A 219 14.28 -4.07 -15.85
N LEU A 220 14.83 -5.05 -16.59
CA LEU A 220 15.11 -6.39 -16.09
C LEU A 220 16.32 -6.40 -15.13
N ALA A 221 17.37 -5.63 -15.45
CA ALA A 221 18.51 -5.44 -14.55
C ALA A 221 18.09 -4.75 -13.22
N THR A 222 17.10 -3.85 -13.29
CA THR A 222 16.58 -3.15 -12.11
C THR A 222 15.75 -4.06 -11.21
N GLU A 223 15.02 -5.02 -11.78
CA GLU A 223 14.31 -6.08 -11.04
C GLU A 223 15.26 -7.00 -10.28
N ILE A 224 16.41 -7.37 -10.86
CA ILE A 224 17.44 -8.19 -10.19
C ILE A 224 18.06 -7.45 -8.99
N PHE A 225 18.31 -6.14 -9.10
CA PHE A 225 18.86 -5.35 -7.99
C PHE A 225 17.84 -5.08 -6.87
N LEU A 226 16.54 -5.07 -7.16
CA LEU A 226 15.48 -4.87 -6.17
C LEU A 226 15.15 -6.12 -5.34
N CYS A 227 15.60 -7.31 -5.75
CA CYS A 227 15.53 -8.53 -4.94
C CYS A 227 16.53 -8.57 -3.77
N ALA A 228 17.47 -7.62 -3.69
CA ALA A 228 18.20 -7.35 -2.46
C ALA A 228 17.33 -6.51 -1.52
N ALA A 229 16.51 -7.18 -0.71
CA ALA A 229 15.64 -6.56 0.27
C ALA A 229 16.33 -5.40 1.02
N VAL A 230 15.79 -4.20 0.90
CA VAL A 230 16.08 -3.08 1.81
C VAL A 230 15.41 -3.39 3.15
N SER A 231 15.99 -4.34 3.89
CA SER A 231 15.69 -4.50 5.31
C SER A 231 16.68 -3.64 6.11
N THR A 232 16.16 -2.54 6.67
CA THR A 232 16.60 -1.87 7.91
C THR A 232 18.10 -1.62 8.12
N ALA A 233 18.49 -0.36 8.23
CA ALA A 233 19.84 0.11 8.60
C ALA A 233 20.28 -0.23 10.06
N THR A 234 19.60 -1.12 10.77
CA THR A 234 19.90 -1.45 12.19
C THR A 234 19.84 -2.93 12.55
N VAL A 235 19.81 -3.84 11.57
CA VAL A 235 20.14 -5.24 11.86
C VAL A 235 21.60 -5.42 11.49
N GLU A 236 22.47 -5.57 12.49
CA GLU A 236 23.73 -6.30 12.30
C GLU A 236 23.36 -7.68 11.77
N ARG A 237 23.26 -7.82 10.46
CA ARG A 237 23.33 -9.13 9.82
C ARG A 237 24.73 -9.62 10.16
N ASP A 238 24.81 -10.72 10.90
CA ASP A 238 26.05 -11.46 11.13
C ASP A 238 26.86 -11.43 9.83
N PHE A 239 28.08 -10.88 9.90
CA PHE A 239 28.98 -10.74 8.74
C PHE A 239 29.08 -12.05 7.95
N SER A 240 28.87 -13.19 8.61
CA SER A 240 28.74 -14.53 8.03
C SER A 240 27.67 -14.64 6.93
N THR A 241 26.46 -14.11 7.13
CA THR A 241 25.33 -14.26 6.20
C THR A 241 25.49 -13.38 4.97
N ARG A 242 25.93 -12.12 5.16
CA ARG A 242 26.26 -11.23 4.04
C ARG A 242 27.43 -11.77 3.23
N ASN A 243 28.48 -12.23 3.90
CA ASN A 243 29.64 -12.82 3.21
C ASN A 243 29.29 -14.14 2.54
N ARG A 244 28.38 -14.96 3.08
CA ARG A 244 27.87 -16.16 2.40
C ARG A 244 27.12 -15.81 1.12
N ILE A 245 26.20 -14.86 1.16
CA ILE A 245 25.44 -14.42 -0.03
C ILE A 245 26.39 -13.83 -1.07
N LEU A 246 27.34 -12.98 -0.67
CA LEU A 246 28.32 -12.40 -1.59
C LEU A 246 29.32 -13.43 -2.12
N THR A 247 29.71 -14.41 -1.32
CA THR A 247 30.60 -15.50 -1.74
C THR A 247 29.88 -16.43 -2.70
N ASP A 248 28.61 -16.74 -2.43
CA ASP A 248 27.77 -17.59 -3.27
C ASP A 248 27.46 -16.91 -4.62
N LEU A 249 27.15 -15.61 -4.61
CA LEU A 249 27.04 -14.80 -5.84
C LEU A 249 28.36 -14.76 -6.62
N ARG A 250 29.49 -14.53 -5.95
CA ARG A 250 30.81 -14.53 -6.60
C ARG A 250 31.23 -15.90 -7.13
N TYR A 251 30.77 -16.99 -6.52
CA TYR A 251 31.05 -18.35 -6.98
C TYR A 251 30.17 -18.76 -8.17
N ARG A 252 28.94 -18.23 -8.24
CA ARG A 252 27.98 -18.54 -9.31
C ARG A 252 28.16 -17.67 -10.55
N VAL A 253 28.75 -16.48 -10.40
CA VAL A 253 29.14 -15.61 -11.51
C VAL A 253 30.45 -16.14 -12.11
N THR A 254 30.35 -16.95 -13.16
CA THR A 254 31.52 -17.45 -13.91
C THR A 254 32.15 -16.34 -14.77
N THR A 255 33.37 -16.56 -15.25
CA THR A 255 34.08 -15.62 -16.16
C THR A 255 33.24 -15.26 -17.39
N GLU A 256 32.42 -16.20 -17.88
CA GLU A 256 31.51 -16.03 -19.01
C GLU A 256 30.36 -15.04 -18.70
N HIS A 257 29.90 -14.97 -17.44
CA HIS A 257 28.90 -13.98 -17.01
C HIS A 257 29.48 -12.56 -16.96
N LEU A 258 30.76 -12.42 -16.60
CA LEU A 258 31.47 -11.13 -16.61
C LEU A 258 31.80 -10.68 -18.04
N GLU A 259 32.09 -11.63 -18.94
CA GLU A 259 32.28 -11.35 -20.37
C GLU A 259 30.97 -10.92 -21.06
N GLN A 260 29.83 -11.51 -20.70
CA GLN A 260 28.50 -11.07 -21.15
C GLN A 260 28.17 -9.65 -20.67
N LEU A 261 28.47 -9.33 -19.41
CA LEU A 261 28.32 -7.96 -18.87
C LEU A 261 29.26 -6.94 -19.55
N MET A 262 30.48 -7.35 -19.91
CA MET A 262 31.38 -6.51 -20.71
C MET A 262 30.95 -6.38 -22.17
N ARG A 263 30.35 -7.42 -22.78
CA ARG A 263 29.77 -7.34 -24.13
C ARG A 263 28.62 -6.33 -24.18
N ILE A 264 27.72 -6.33 -23.19
CA ILE A 264 26.66 -5.31 -23.03
C ILE A 264 27.23 -3.87 -22.93
N SER A 265 28.45 -3.71 -22.42
CA SER A 265 29.13 -2.40 -22.35
C SER A 265 29.75 -1.93 -23.68
N ILE A 266 29.90 -2.79 -24.69
CA ILE A 266 30.69 -2.48 -25.89
C ILE A 266 29.93 -2.73 -27.21
N GLU A 267 29.12 -3.78 -27.32
CA GLU A 267 28.35 -4.11 -28.54
C GLU A 267 26.99 -4.75 -28.16
N GLU A 268 25.88 -4.22 -28.67
CA GLU A 268 24.54 -4.81 -28.49
C GLU A 268 24.53 -6.28 -28.98
N PRO A 269 24.25 -7.28 -28.12
CA PRO A 269 24.06 -8.64 -28.59
C PRO A 269 22.59 -8.85 -28.98
N SER A 270 22.39 -9.30 -30.22
CA SER A 270 21.13 -9.87 -30.70
C SER A 270 20.90 -11.22 -30.03
N ASP A 271 19.86 -11.27 -29.20
CA ASP A 271 19.26 -12.45 -28.54
C ASP A 271 20.04 -13.05 -27.35
N LEU A 272 19.42 -12.93 -26.16
CA LEU A 272 19.84 -13.61 -24.92
C LEU A 272 19.34 -15.06 -24.90
N ASP A 273 20.20 -15.96 -24.45
CA ASP A 273 19.98 -17.42 -24.42
C ASP A 273 18.92 -17.86 -23.40
N ASN A 274 18.30 -19.01 -23.64
CA ASN A 274 17.18 -19.54 -22.85
C ASN A 274 17.56 -19.96 -21.42
N ASP A 275 18.83 -20.20 -21.13
CA ASP A 275 19.31 -20.61 -19.79
C ASP A 275 19.09 -19.53 -18.71
N LEU A 276 18.91 -18.26 -19.10
CA LEU A 276 18.61 -17.16 -18.18
C LEU A 276 17.15 -17.16 -17.69
N LYS A 277 16.23 -17.84 -18.40
CA LYS A 277 14.81 -17.91 -18.00
C LYS A 277 14.59 -18.80 -16.79
N ASP A 278 15.41 -19.82 -16.60
CA ASP A 278 15.26 -20.78 -15.51
C ASP A 278 15.69 -20.21 -14.15
N LEU A 279 16.40 -19.08 -14.12
CA LEU A 279 16.72 -18.37 -12.87
C LEU A 279 15.53 -17.59 -12.28
N ILE A 280 14.48 -17.35 -13.08
CA ILE A 280 13.34 -16.49 -12.71
C ILE A 280 12.19 -17.29 -12.06
N ILE A 281 12.16 -18.61 -12.22
CA ILE A 281 10.97 -19.42 -11.89
C ILE A 281 10.91 -19.93 -10.42
N ASP A 282 12.00 -19.92 -9.66
CA ASP A 282 11.99 -20.39 -8.25
C ASP A 282 12.36 -19.30 -7.23
N CYS A 283 11.51 -18.28 -7.09
CA CYS A 283 11.49 -17.36 -5.93
C CYS A 283 10.07 -17.11 -5.44
#